data_AF-A0AAV2RFQ0-F1
#
_entry.id   AF-A0AAV2RFQ0-F1
#
_cell.length_a   1.000
_cell.length_b   1.000
_cell.length_c   1.000
_cell.angle_alpha   90.00
_cell.angle_beta   90.00
_cell.angle_gamma   90.00
#
_symmetry.space_group_name_H-M   'P 1'
#
loop_
_entity.id
_entity.type
_entity.pdbx_description
1 polymer ?
#
loop_
_entity_poly.entity_id
_entity_poly.type
_entity_poly.pdbx_seq_one_letter_code
_entity_poly.pdbx_strand_id
1 'polypeptide(L)'
;LIIGNFGLSYEQSRTQMALWAILAAPLLMSVDLRTIDPEYKAILQNKEIIAVNQDPLGIQGRRILKGDNRIEYWVRPITPTKDSYQSFAIVFFSQRDDEPYQVSVTLKELGLDYEGGYQCVDLYDGIQFGTLLPDETIVTKVNPSGVVMVRCNVFTAQREPSLFSRLLRNVTYAYYFLKQYTELLKQYTEPLIDYIGYERDNSTSYMS
;
A
#
# COMPACT_ATOMS: atom_id res chain seq x y z
N LEU A 1 -24.38 4.53 1.89
CA LEU A 1 -23.53 4.03 0.80
C LEU A 1 -24.41 3.77 -0.41
N ILE A 2 -24.03 4.31 -1.58
CA ILE A 2 -24.71 4.12 -2.87
C ILE A 2 -23.83 3.33 -3.87
N ILE A 3 -22.79 2.66 -3.36
CA ILE A 3 -21.88 1.77 -4.09
C ILE A 3 -22.71 0.67 -4.78
N GLY A 4 -22.47 0.47 -6.08
CA GLY A 4 -23.21 -0.50 -6.91
C GLY A 4 -24.51 0.04 -7.51
N ASN A 5 -24.86 1.31 -7.29
CA ASN A 5 -25.87 2.01 -8.09
C ASN A 5 -25.23 2.66 -9.33
N PHE A 6 -26.05 3.30 -10.17
CA PHE A 6 -25.63 3.92 -11.44
C PHE A 6 -24.87 5.26 -11.31
N GLY A 7 -24.77 5.83 -10.10
CA GLY A 7 -24.31 7.21 -9.90
C GLY A 7 -22.81 7.38 -9.60
N LEU A 8 -22.07 6.29 -9.37
CA LEU A 8 -20.64 6.32 -9.04
C LEU A 8 -19.87 5.38 -9.96
N SER A 9 -18.71 5.81 -10.44
CA SER A 9 -17.74 4.90 -11.04
C SER A 9 -17.17 3.92 -9.99
N TYR A 10 -16.40 2.93 -10.46
CA TYR A 10 -15.67 2.02 -9.58
C TYR A 10 -14.73 2.78 -8.62
N GLU A 11 -13.94 3.73 -9.14
CA GLU A 11 -13.04 4.56 -8.33
C GLU A 11 -13.80 5.41 -7.30
N GLN A 12 -14.90 6.05 -7.71
CA GLN A 12 -15.73 6.83 -6.80
C GLN A 12 -16.41 5.96 -5.73
N SER A 13 -16.72 4.70 -6.05
CA SER A 13 -17.25 3.72 -5.11
C SER A 13 -16.22 3.32 -4.06
N ARG A 14 -14.96 3.07 -4.46
CA ARG A 14 -13.83 2.85 -3.54
C ARG A 14 -13.64 4.09 -2.65
N THR A 15 -13.68 5.28 -3.24
CA THR A 15 -13.57 6.56 -2.52
C THR A 15 -14.66 6.70 -1.45
N GLN A 16 -15.93 6.43 -1.79
CA GLN A 16 -17.03 6.50 -0.81
C GLN A 16 -16.80 5.54 0.36
N MET A 17 -16.44 4.28 0.09
CA MET A 17 -16.21 3.28 1.15
C MET A 17 -15.06 3.70 2.07
N ALA A 18 -13.93 4.12 1.50
CA ALA A 18 -12.74 4.52 2.26
C ALA A 18 -13.00 5.77 3.11
N LEU A 19 -13.67 6.79 2.56
CA LEU A 19 -13.98 8.00 3.31
C LEU A 19 -15.03 7.76 4.42
N TRP A 20 -16.04 6.92 4.19
CA TRP A 20 -16.97 6.56 5.27
C TRP A 20 -16.28 5.77 6.37
N ALA A 21 -15.34 4.89 6.00
CA ALA A 21 -14.52 4.16 6.96
C ALA A 21 -13.61 5.11 7.77
N ILE A 22 -12.90 6.04 7.13
CA ILE A 22 -12.01 6.98 7.83
C ILE A 22 -12.78 7.95 8.74
N LEU A 23 -14.02 8.28 8.39
CA LEU A 23 -14.88 9.19 9.16
C LEU A 23 -15.65 8.50 10.29
N ALA A 24 -15.43 7.20 10.53
CA ALA A 24 -16.21 6.41 11.50
C ALA A 24 -17.73 6.50 11.26
N ALA A 25 -18.14 6.68 10.00
CA ALA A 25 -19.54 6.86 9.64
C ALA A 25 -20.29 5.51 9.61
N PRO A 26 -21.61 5.49 9.86
CA PRO A 26 -22.42 4.30 9.67
C PRO A 26 -22.35 3.77 8.23
N LEU A 27 -22.06 2.47 8.05
CA LEU A 27 -22.03 1.81 6.74
C LEU A 27 -23.42 1.29 6.33
N LEU A 28 -24.39 2.21 6.19
CA LEU A 28 -25.75 1.87 5.75
C LEU A 28 -25.82 1.79 4.22
N MET A 29 -26.13 0.61 3.68
CA MET A 29 -26.21 0.38 2.23
C MET A 29 -27.60 0.72 1.68
N SER A 30 -27.64 1.34 0.50
CA SER A 30 -28.86 1.66 -0.24
C SER A 30 -28.70 1.28 -1.72
N VAL A 31 -28.63 -0.02 -1.98
CA VAL A 31 -28.41 -0.64 -3.30
C VAL A 31 -29.22 -1.94 -3.40
N ASP A 32 -29.61 -2.36 -4.61
CA ASP A 32 -30.28 -3.65 -4.81
C ASP A 32 -29.28 -4.81 -4.69
N LEU A 33 -29.30 -5.50 -3.55
CA LEU A 33 -28.39 -6.61 -3.26
C LEU A 33 -28.61 -7.85 -4.12
N ARG A 34 -29.75 -7.95 -4.84
CA ARG A 34 -30.06 -9.10 -5.69
C ARG A 34 -29.30 -9.05 -7.02
N THR A 35 -28.95 -7.84 -7.45
CA THR A 35 -28.38 -7.57 -8.78
C THR A 35 -27.07 -6.80 -8.71
N ILE A 36 -26.48 -6.66 -7.52
CA ILE A 36 -25.21 -5.93 -7.36
C ILE A 36 -24.08 -6.68 -8.08
N ASP A 37 -23.32 -5.93 -8.88
CA ASP A 37 -22.17 -6.46 -9.58
C ASP A 37 -21.08 -6.93 -8.59
N PRO A 38 -20.37 -8.04 -8.89
CA PRO A 38 -19.41 -8.65 -7.96
C PRO A 38 -18.30 -7.71 -7.49
N GLU A 39 -17.83 -6.79 -8.35
CA GLU A 39 -16.76 -5.84 -8.02
C GLU A 39 -17.20 -4.83 -6.93
N TYR A 40 -18.42 -4.31 -7.00
CA TYR A 40 -18.96 -3.38 -6.00
C TYR A 40 -19.33 -4.11 -4.71
N LYS A 41 -19.81 -5.36 -4.84
CA LYS A 41 -20.00 -6.23 -3.67
C LYS A 41 -18.69 -6.47 -2.93
N ALA A 42 -17.58 -6.68 -3.64
CA ALA A 42 -16.26 -6.85 -3.04
C ALA A 42 -15.81 -5.60 -2.27
N ILE A 43 -16.07 -4.40 -2.79
CA ILE A 43 -15.83 -3.13 -2.05
C ILE A 43 -16.60 -3.12 -0.73
N LEU A 44 -17.91 -3.39 -0.77
CA LEU A 44 -18.78 -3.37 0.41
C LEU A 44 -18.43 -4.45 1.44
N GLN A 45 -17.84 -5.56 1.01
CA GLN A 45 -17.47 -6.70 1.85
C GLN A 45 -15.98 -6.72 2.24
N ASN A 46 -15.21 -5.68 1.90
CA ASN A 46 -13.79 -5.62 2.25
C ASN A 46 -13.60 -5.59 3.78
N LYS A 47 -13.19 -6.74 4.33
CA LYS A 47 -13.07 -6.95 5.78
C LYS A 47 -12.05 -6.03 6.44
N GLU A 48 -10.96 -5.69 5.75
CA GLU A 48 -9.93 -4.83 6.31
C GLU A 48 -10.42 -3.39 6.45
N ILE A 49 -11.18 -2.88 5.46
CA ILE A 49 -11.78 -1.54 5.53
C ILE A 49 -12.94 -1.50 6.54
N ILE A 50 -13.75 -2.57 6.60
CA ILE A 50 -14.78 -2.71 7.64
C ILE A 50 -14.14 -2.70 9.03
N ALA A 51 -13.01 -3.40 9.23
CA ALA A 51 -12.31 -3.39 10.51
C ALA A 51 -11.82 -1.99 10.90
N VAL A 52 -11.33 -1.19 9.94
CA VAL A 52 -11.03 0.23 10.18
C VAL A 52 -12.29 1.00 10.59
N ASN A 53 -13.41 0.81 9.88
CA ASN A 53 -14.67 1.50 10.20
C ASN A 53 -15.13 1.18 11.63
N GLN A 54 -15.12 -0.11 11.98
CA GLN A 54 -15.58 -0.68 13.26
C GLN A 54 -14.52 -0.67 14.37
N ASP A 55 -13.42 0.06 14.18
CA ASP A 55 -12.35 0.11 15.17
C ASP A 55 -12.87 0.56 16.56
N PRO A 56 -12.55 -0.19 17.64
CA PRO A 56 -13.14 0.03 18.96
C PRO A 56 -12.73 1.33 19.64
N LEU A 57 -11.68 2.03 19.15
CA LEU A 57 -11.38 3.37 19.67
C LEU A 57 -12.51 4.36 19.37
N GLY A 58 -13.30 4.12 18.32
CA GLY A 58 -14.41 5.01 17.94
C GLY A 58 -13.98 6.42 17.57
N ILE A 59 -12.67 6.65 17.36
CA ILE A 59 -12.12 7.96 17.03
C ILE A 59 -12.37 8.22 15.54
N GLN A 60 -13.06 9.32 15.25
CA GLN A 60 -13.23 9.80 13.88
C GLN A 60 -11.90 10.31 13.31
N GLY A 61 -11.62 9.98 12.05
CA GLY A 61 -10.46 10.49 11.33
C GLY A 61 -10.59 11.96 10.95
N ARG A 62 -9.45 12.61 10.72
CA ARG A 62 -9.36 14.02 10.35
C ARG A 62 -8.57 14.19 9.06
N ARG A 63 -8.92 15.22 8.30
CA ARG A 63 -8.10 15.69 7.17
C ARG A 63 -6.89 16.43 7.73
N ILE A 64 -5.67 16.01 7.37
CA ILE A 64 -4.43 16.61 7.89
C ILE A 64 -3.89 17.66 6.92
N LEU A 65 -3.97 17.43 5.60
CA LEU A 65 -3.40 18.32 4.60
C LEU A 65 -4.36 18.51 3.42
N LYS A 66 -4.33 19.71 2.84
CA LYS A 66 -4.78 19.97 1.47
C LYS A 66 -3.52 20.26 0.66
N GLY A 67 -3.09 19.31 -0.17
CA GLY A 67 -2.01 19.60 -1.12
C GLY A 67 -2.53 20.55 -2.19
N ASP A 68 -1.68 21.43 -2.70
CA ASP A 68 -2.02 22.32 -3.83
C ASP A 68 -2.47 21.53 -5.09
N ASN A 69 -2.13 20.24 -5.14
CA ASN A 69 -2.35 19.34 -6.28
C ASN A 69 -3.72 18.63 -6.30
N ARG A 70 -4.72 19.14 -5.56
CA ARG A 70 -6.07 18.55 -5.40
C ARG A 70 -6.04 17.14 -4.79
N ILE A 71 -5.07 16.87 -3.92
CA ILE A 71 -5.00 15.64 -3.13
C ILE A 71 -5.33 15.96 -1.67
N GLU A 72 -6.20 15.17 -1.08
CA GLU A 72 -6.50 15.21 0.35
C GLU A 72 -5.88 14.04 1.09
N TYR A 73 -5.38 14.34 2.29
CA TYR A 73 -4.77 13.38 3.19
C TYR A 73 -5.64 13.27 4.44
N TRP A 74 -6.16 12.09 4.71
CA TRP A 74 -6.97 11.81 5.89
C TRP A 74 -6.29 10.76 6.74
N VAL A 75 -6.33 10.94 8.06
CA VAL A 75 -5.72 10.02 9.01
C VAL A 75 -6.69 9.75 10.15
N ARG A 76 -6.85 8.48 10.50
CA ARG A 76 -7.67 8.00 11.61
C ARG A 76 -6.80 7.12 12.54
N PRO A 77 -6.70 7.44 13.84
CA PRO A 77 -6.13 6.52 14.80
C PRO A 77 -7.00 5.27 14.95
N ILE A 78 -6.36 4.10 14.99
CA ILE A 78 -6.98 2.79 15.12
C ILE A 78 -6.14 1.88 16.02
N THR A 79 -6.70 0.74 16.39
CA THR A 79 -6.00 -0.38 17.02
C THR A 79 -5.17 -1.19 16.00
N PRO A 80 -4.13 -1.92 16.44
CA PRO A 80 -3.61 -2.02 17.82
C PRO A 80 -2.87 -0.75 18.25
N THR A 81 -2.72 -0.55 19.56
CA THR A 81 -1.89 0.52 20.13
C THR A 81 -0.68 -0.08 20.85
N LYS A 82 0.37 0.70 21.06
CA LYS A 82 1.57 0.33 21.82
C LYS A 82 1.96 1.49 22.71
N ASP A 83 1.89 1.31 24.03
CA ASP A 83 2.14 2.37 25.01
C ASP A 83 1.29 3.62 24.68
N SER A 84 1.93 4.75 24.41
CA SER A 84 1.28 6.00 23.98
C SER A 84 1.07 6.12 22.46
N TYR A 85 1.54 5.16 21.68
CA TYR A 85 1.47 5.18 20.21
C TYR A 85 0.28 4.37 19.69
N GLN A 86 -0.29 4.82 18.58
CA GLN A 86 -1.47 4.22 17.96
C GLN A 86 -1.10 3.66 16.59
N SER A 87 -1.90 2.73 16.07
CA SER A 87 -1.89 2.43 14.64
C SER A 87 -2.77 3.43 13.91
N PHE A 88 -2.65 3.52 12.59
CA PHE A 88 -3.40 4.50 11.81
C PHE A 88 -3.94 3.89 10.52
N ALA A 89 -5.16 4.28 10.16
CA ALA A 89 -5.63 4.23 8.78
C ALA A 89 -5.38 5.58 8.13
N ILE A 90 -4.97 5.55 6.87
CA ILE A 90 -4.58 6.71 6.08
C ILE A 90 -5.32 6.62 4.75
N VAL A 91 -5.87 7.73 4.28
CA VAL A 91 -6.55 7.83 2.98
C VAL A 91 -5.91 8.95 2.17
N PHE A 92 -5.46 8.62 0.96
CA PHE A 92 -5.08 9.55 -0.08
C PHE A 92 -6.21 9.64 -1.10
N PHE A 93 -6.93 10.76 -1.11
CA PHE A 93 -8.07 10.98 -1.99
C PHE A 93 -7.73 12.00 -3.07
N SER A 94 -7.95 11.64 -4.33
CA SER A 94 -7.75 12.53 -5.47
C SER A 94 -9.05 13.23 -5.85
N GLN A 95 -9.10 14.56 -5.67
CA GLN A 95 -10.15 15.41 -6.22
C GLN A 95 -9.90 15.76 -7.69
N ARG A 96 -8.88 15.18 -8.32
CA ARG A 96 -8.55 15.40 -9.72
C ARG A 96 -9.52 14.67 -10.64
N ASP A 97 -9.62 15.16 -11.86
CA ASP A 97 -10.48 14.68 -12.94
C ASP A 97 -9.69 14.39 -14.24
N ASP A 98 -8.36 14.41 -14.17
CA ASP A 98 -7.46 14.25 -15.31
C ASP A 98 -6.68 12.92 -15.30
N GLU A 99 -5.48 12.89 -14.73
CA GLU A 99 -4.56 11.75 -14.76
C GLU A 99 -4.21 11.26 -13.34
N PRO A 100 -3.74 10.00 -13.20
CA PRO A 100 -3.28 9.50 -11.91
C PRO A 100 -2.14 10.36 -11.36
N TYR A 101 -2.25 10.74 -10.09
CA TYR A 101 -1.27 11.57 -9.41
C TYR A 101 -0.41 10.74 -8.47
N GLN A 102 0.91 10.93 -8.52
CA GLN A 102 1.84 10.27 -7.60
C GLN A 102 1.93 11.05 -6.28
N VAL A 103 1.43 10.43 -5.21
CA VAL A 103 1.63 10.89 -3.84
C VAL A 103 2.99 10.40 -3.35
N SER A 104 3.70 11.29 -2.66
CA SER A 104 4.93 11.00 -1.93
C SER A 104 4.91 11.81 -0.64
N VAL A 105 4.79 11.15 0.51
CA VAL A 105 4.67 11.80 1.83
C VAL A 105 5.34 10.95 2.89
N THR A 106 6.04 11.59 3.84
CA THR A 106 6.65 10.89 4.98
C THR A 106 5.59 10.50 6.01
N LEU A 107 5.86 9.46 6.80
CA LEU A 107 4.98 9.10 7.92
C LEU A 107 4.86 10.23 8.95
N LYS A 108 5.96 10.95 9.20
CA LYS A 108 6.03 12.08 10.14
C LYS A 108 5.14 13.25 9.71
N GLU A 109 5.08 13.56 8.41
CA GLU A 109 4.14 14.58 7.88
C GLU A 109 2.67 14.20 8.10
N LEU A 110 2.36 12.90 8.19
CA LEU A 110 1.04 12.38 8.52
C LEU A 110 0.78 12.27 10.03
N GLY A 111 1.76 12.65 10.87
CA GLY A 111 1.69 12.59 12.33
C GLY A 111 2.02 11.21 12.91
N LEU A 112 2.66 10.33 12.14
CA LEU A 112 3.15 9.03 12.60
C LEU A 112 4.63 9.17 13.00
N ASP A 113 4.90 9.24 14.29
CA ASP A 113 6.20 9.62 14.87
C ASP A 113 6.83 8.53 15.76
N TYR A 114 6.35 7.29 15.66
CA TYR A 114 6.93 6.19 16.42
C TYR A 114 8.25 5.74 15.79
N GLU A 115 9.36 5.94 16.51
CA GLU A 115 10.71 5.61 16.07
C GLU A 115 10.94 4.12 15.77
N GLY A 116 10.11 3.22 16.32
CA GLY A 116 10.16 1.79 15.97
C GLY A 116 9.53 1.45 14.62
N GLY A 117 8.87 2.42 13.97
CA GLY A 117 8.26 2.30 12.65
C GLY A 117 6.86 1.71 12.64
N TYR A 118 6.28 1.63 11.44
CA TYR A 118 4.93 1.14 11.19
C TYR A 118 4.92 0.14 10.05
N GLN A 119 4.20 -0.97 10.20
CA GLN A 119 3.95 -1.89 9.10
C GLN A 119 2.76 -1.40 8.28
N CYS A 120 3.01 -0.98 7.04
CA CYS A 120 2.03 -0.32 6.19
C CYS A 120 1.58 -1.20 5.01
N VAL A 121 0.27 -1.26 4.75
CA VAL A 121 -0.35 -2.06 3.68
C VAL A 121 -1.54 -1.34 3.05
N ASP A 122 -1.67 -1.40 1.72
CA ASP A 122 -2.85 -0.97 0.98
C ASP A 122 -4.03 -1.93 1.23
N LEU A 123 -5.19 -1.40 1.62
CA LEU A 123 -6.36 -2.17 2.03
C LEU A 123 -7.26 -2.63 0.88
N TYR A 124 -7.08 -2.11 -0.33
CA TYR A 124 -7.81 -2.56 -1.51
C TYR A 124 -6.97 -3.55 -2.32
N ASP A 125 -5.74 -3.18 -2.63
CA ASP A 125 -4.89 -3.92 -3.58
C ASP A 125 -3.87 -4.83 -2.86
N GLY A 126 -3.78 -4.76 -1.53
CA GLY A 126 -2.92 -5.62 -0.72
C GLY A 126 -1.43 -5.34 -0.83
N ILE A 127 -1.05 -4.24 -1.49
CA ILE A 127 0.33 -3.81 -1.70
C ILE A 127 1.00 -3.57 -0.35
N GLN A 128 2.09 -4.30 -0.09
CA GLN A 128 2.88 -4.15 1.13
C GLN A 128 3.91 -3.05 0.93
N PHE A 129 3.87 -2.01 1.76
CA PHE A 129 4.91 -0.98 1.82
C PHE A 129 6.06 -1.38 2.76
N GLY A 130 5.88 -2.44 3.55
CA GLY A 130 6.87 -2.91 4.51
C GLY A 130 6.77 -2.18 5.85
N THR A 131 7.86 -2.20 6.61
CA THR A 131 7.98 -1.42 7.85
C THR A 131 8.67 -0.11 7.52
N LEU A 132 7.98 1.00 7.75
CA LEU A 132 8.46 2.35 7.45
C LEU A 132 8.74 3.12 8.74
N LEU A 133 9.87 3.81 8.81
CA LEU A 133 10.22 4.74 9.87
C LEU A 133 9.54 6.11 9.66
N PRO A 134 9.48 6.99 10.69
CA PRO A 134 8.83 8.30 10.57
C PRO A 134 9.31 9.15 9.38
N ASP A 135 10.60 9.17 9.09
CA ASP A 135 11.18 9.97 8.01
C ASP A 135 11.14 9.27 6.63
N GLU A 136 10.62 8.03 6.55
CA GLU A 136 10.45 7.30 5.28
C GLU A 136 9.11 7.61 4.63
N THR A 137 9.07 7.50 3.29
CA THR A 137 7.92 7.92 2.48
C THR A 137 7.03 6.76 2.06
N ILE A 138 5.72 7.01 2.06
CA ILE A 138 4.78 6.25 1.25
C ILE A 138 4.75 6.89 -0.14
N VAL A 139 5.02 6.09 -1.17
CA VAL A 139 4.92 6.50 -2.58
C VAL A 139 3.87 5.65 -3.27
N THR A 140 2.81 6.27 -3.79
CA THR A 140 1.71 5.57 -4.47
C THR A 140 1.03 6.45 -5.52
N LYS A 141 0.36 5.85 -6.50
CA LYS A 141 -0.42 6.57 -7.51
C LYS A 141 -1.91 6.51 -7.16
N VAL A 142 -2.58 7.65 -7.20
CA VAL A 142 -4.02 7.77 -6.94
C VAL A 142 -4.73 8.19 -8.23
N ASN A 143 -5.67 7.37 -8.68
CA ASN A 143 -6.47 7.66 -9.87
C ASN A 143 -7.37 8.91 -9.67
N PRO A 144 -7.79 9.60 -10.75
CA PRO A 144 -8.77 10.68 -10.68
C PRO A 144 -10.07 10.23 -10.01
N SER A 145 -10.62 11.04 -9.09
CA SER A 145 -11.78 10.69 -8.23
C SER A 145 -11.62 9.39 -7.42
N GLY A 146 -10.42 8.81 -7.40
CA GLY A 146 -10.09 7.55 -6.74
C GLY A 146 -9.41 7.75 -5.40
N VAL A 147 -9.07 6.62 -4.78
CA VAL A 147 -8.52 6.58 -3.43
C VAL A 147 -7.47 5.49 -3.29
N VAL A 148 -6.45 5.76 -2.47
CA VAL A 148 -5.60 4.74 -1.86
C VAL A 148 -5.84 4.78 -0.36
N MET A 149 -6.12 3.64 0.25
CA MET A 149 -6.35 3.51 1.68
C MET A 149 -5.29 2.58 2.28
N VAL A 150 -4.50 3.07 3.22
CA VAL A 150 -3.39 2.35 3.83
C VAL A 150 -3.66 2.15 5.32
N ARG A 151 -3.40 0.95 5.83
CA ARG A 151 -3.28 0.71 7.28
C ARG A 151 -1.81 0.65 7.64
N CYS A 152 -1.40 1.45 8.61
CA CYS A 152 -0.07 1.47 9.21
C CYS A 152 -0.17 1.05 10.67
N ASN A 153 0.18 -0.20 10.95
CA ASN A 153 0.19 -0.74 12.31
C ASN A 153 1.49 -0.39 13.02
N VAL A 154 1.41 0.09 14.26
CA VAL A 154 2.59 0.34 15.08
C VAL A 154 3.45 -0.92 15.13
N PHE A 155 4.73 -0.82 14.74
CA PHE A 155 5.58 -2.00 14.64
C PHE A 155 5.97 -2.47 16.04
N THR A 156 5.35 -3.57 16.47
CA THR A 156 5.79 -4.32 17.64
C THR A 156 6.64 -5.48 17.15
N ALA A 157 7.97 -5.37 17.26
CA ALA A 157 8.80 -6.56 17.22
C ALA A 157 8.28 -7.51 18.30
N GLN A 158 7.74 -8.67 17.91
CA GLN A 158 7.30 -9.67 18.88
C GLN A 158 8.52 -10.17 19.65
N ARG A 159 8.74 -9.61 20.86
CA ARG A 159 9.97 -9.66 21.67
C ARG A 159 11.20 -9.16 20.91
N GLU A 160 11.92 -8.18 21.47
CA GLU A 160 13.22 -7.77 20.94
C GLU A 160 14.12 -8.98 20.69
N PRO A 161 14.44 -9.28 19.43
CA PRO A 161 15.43 -10.28 19.12
C PRO A 161 16.79 -9.61 19.37
N SER A 162 17.69 -10.26 20.12
CA SER A 162 19.02 -9.75 20.48
C SER A 162 19.77 -9.13 19.29
N LEU A 163 20.74 -8.23 19.54
CA LEU A 163 21.61 -7.66 18.49
C LEU A 163 22.13 -8.71 17.50
N PHE A 164 22.46 -9.90 18.01
CA PHE A 164 22.85 -11.05 17.19
C PHE A 164 21.78 -11.47 16.18
N SER A 165 20.53 -11.59 16.59
CA SER A 165 19.43 -11.93 15.67
C SER A 165 19.03 -10.79 14.72
N ARG A 166 19.27 -9.53 15.09
CA ARG A 166 19.14 -8.38 14.17
C ARG A 166 20.22 -8.44 13.08
N LEU A 167 21.46 -8.70 13.47
CA LEU A 167 22.57 -8.89 12.54
C LEU A 167 22.33 -10.10 11.64
N LEU A 168 21.88 -11.23 12.19
CA LEU A 168 21.53 -12.41 11.39
C LEU A 168 20.42 -12.10 10.40
N ARG A 169 19.34 -11.40 10.78
CA ARG A 169 18.29 -11.03 9.82
C ARG A 169 18.82 -10.14 8.70
N ASN A 170 19.61 -9.12 9.01
CA ASN A 170 20.18 -8.24 7.98
C ASN A 170 21.13 -9.02 7.04
N VAL A 171 21.93 -9.93 7.57
CA VAL A 171 22.79 -10.83 6.79
C VAL A 171 21.96 -11.79 5.94
N THR A 172 20.88 -12.34 6.48
CA THR A 172 19.96 -13.23 5.76
C THR A 172 19.23 -12.48 4.64
N TYR A 173 18.73 -11.27 4.88
CA TYR A 173 18.11 -10.43 3.85
C TYR A 173 19.10 -10.04 2.76
N ALA A 174 20.32 -9.62 3.13
CA ALA A 174 21.38 -9.33 2.16
C ALA A 174 21.74 -10.57 1.33
N TYR A 175 21.80 -11.75 1.95
CA TYR A 175 22.04 -13.02 1.25
C TYR A 175 20.94 -13.33 0.24
N TYR A 176 19.67 -13.26 0.63
CA TYR A 176 18.55 -13.53 -0.29
C TYR A 176 18.46 -12.50 -1.41
N PHE A 177 18.70 -11.21 -1.11
CA PHE A 177 18.74 -10.14 -2.09
C PHE A 177 19.85 -10.37 -3.13
N LEU A 178 21.08 -10.66 -2.68
CA LEU A 178 22.21 -10.97 -3.56
C LEU A 178 21.99 -12.25 -4.36
N LYS A 179 21.36 -13.27 -3.77
CA LYS A 179 21.00 -14.51 -4.47
C LYS A 179 20.00 -14.24 -5.59
N GLN A 180 18.95 -13.48 -5.32
CA GLN A 180 17.97 -13.08 -6.33
C GLN A 180 18.61 -12.25 -7.45
N TYR A 181 19.49 -11.31 -7.10
CA TYR A 181 20.23 -10.52 -8.08
C TYR A 181 21.14 -11.38 -8.96
N THR A 182 21.79 -12.40 -8.38
CA THR A 182 22.66 -13.33 -9.12
C THR A 182 21.87 -14.20 -10.08
N GLU A 183 20.70 -14.70 -9.67
CA GLU A 183 19.81 -15.47 -10.55
C GLU A 183 19.24 -14.60 -11.68
N LEU A 184 18.90 -13.34 -11.39
CA LEU A 184 18.54 -12.36 -12.42
C LEU A 184 19.69 -12.17 -13.41
N LEU A 185 20.92 -11.95 -12.93
CA LEU A 185 22.08 -11.79 -13.82
C LEU A 185 22.29 -13.02 -14.71
N LYS A 186 22.17 -14.24 -14.18
CA LYS A 186 22.26 -15.47 -14.99
C LYS A 186 21.25 -15.50 -16.13
N GLN A 187 20.01 -15.08 -15.88
CA GLN A 187 18.97 -15.01 -16.90
C GLN A 187 19.37 -14.09 -18.08
N TYR A 188 20.17 -13.06 -17.82
CA TYR A 188 20.64 -12.15 -18.87
C TYR A 188 22.00 -12.55 -19.45
N THR A 189 22.88 -13.22 -18.70
CA THR A 189 24.24 -13.56 -19.17
C THR A 189 24.30 -14.88 -19.94
N GLU A 190 23.51 -15.89 -19.58
CA GLU A 190 23.51 -17.19 -20.28
C GLU A 190 23.15 -17.06 -21.78
N PRO A 191 22.10 -16.32 -22.18
CA PRO A 191 21.79 -16.12 -23.60
C PRO A 191 22.87 -15.35 -24.37
N LEU A 192 23.58 -14.44 -23.69
CA LEU A 192 24.68 -13.65 -24.26
C LEU A 192 25.93 -14.53 -24.46
N ILE A 193 26.20 -15.47 -23.55
CA ILE A 193 27.29 -16.43 -23.68
C ILE A 193 27.02 -17.40 -24.84
N ASP A 194 25.79 -17.90 -24.95
CA ASP A 194 25.37 -18.77 -26.07
C ASP A 194 25.45 -18.04 -27.42
N TYR A 195 25.04 -16.76 -27.47
CA TYR A 195 25.15 -15.94 -28.68
C TYR A 195 26.61 -15.73 -29.12
N ILE A 196 27.51 -15.44 -28.17
CA ILE A 196 28.95 -15.26 -28.46
C ILE A 196 29.59 -16.59 -28.87
N GLY A 197 29.16 -17.72 -28.30
CA GLY A 197 29.59 -19.06 -28.72
C GLY A 197 29.16 -19.38 -30.16
N TYR A 198 27.90 -19.09 -30.49
CA TYR A 198 27.34 -19.30 -31.84
C TYR A 198 28.03 -18.44 -32.92
N GLU A 199 28.36 -17.17 -32.64
CA GLU A 199 29.11 -16.33 -33.59
C GLU A 199 30.53 -16.85 -33.83
N ARG A 200 31.20 -17.39 -32.79
CA ARG A 200 32.54 -17.99 -32.93
C ARG A 200 32.54 -19.19 -33.87
N ASP A 201 31.57 -20.08 -33.72
CA ASP A 201 31.48 -21.32 -34.53
C ASP A 201 31.09 -21.02 -35.99
N ASN A 202 30.30 -19.96 -36.23
CA ASN A 202 29.96 -19.54 -37.60
C ASN A 202 31.06 -18.71 -38.27
N SER A 203 31.88 -17.96 -37.53
CA SER A 203 32.98 -17.17 -38.11
C SER A 203 34.12 -18.03 -38.69
N THR A 204 34.24 -19.30 -38.27
CA THR A 204 35.26 -20.24 -38.77
C THR A 204 34.84 -20.95 -40.06
N SER A 205 33.56 -20.89 -40.43
CA SER A 205 33.02 -21.56 -41.64
C SER A 205 33.10 -20.69 -42.92
N TYR A 206 33.50 -19.42 -42.82
CA TYR A 206 33.66 -18.50 -43.97
C TYR A 206 35.12 -18.30 -44.42
N MET A 207 36.07 -19.06 -43.87
CA MET A 207 37.51 -19.00 -44.23
C MET A 207 38.05 -20.26 -44.93
N SER A 208 37.17 -21.13 -45.44
CA SER A 208 37.52 -22.33 -46.23
C SER A 208 36.98 -22.29 -47.64
#